data_AF-A0A430QH22-F1
#
_entry.id   AF-A0A430QH22-F1
#
_cell.length_a   1.000
_cell.length_b   1.000
_cell.length_c   1.000
_cell.angle_alpha   90.00
_cell.angle_beta   90.00
_cell.angle_gamma   90.00
#
_symmetry.space_group_name_H-M   'P 1'
#
loop_
_entity.id
_entity.type
_entity.pdbx_description
1 polymer ?
#
loop_
_entity_poly.entity_id
_entity_poly.type
_entity_poly.pdbx_seq_one_letter_code
_entity_poly.pdbx_strand_id
1 'polypeptide(L)'
;LHFNLTEGKPLSNTKFVRSLLNDHGYFLGKHGFRRKLVFSGIHMNEVEVELESQINAFRDVFGTIPSHFDGHQHVHVLPGIDLVVARVISRLGIKWIRVPIEYIPETSCCITECKLKCIVVILIYVVYYVICVIFSIICLVV
;
A
#
# COMPACT_ATOMS: atom_id res chain seq x y z
N LEU A 1 1.35 10.17 7.04
CA LEU A 1 0.04 9.61 6.67
C LEU A 1 0.11 8.10 6.78
N HIS A 2 -0.74 7.54 7.61
CA HIS A 2 -0.92 6.10 7.76
C HIS A 2 -2.05 5.64 6.83
N PHE A 3 -1.69 5.33 5.60
CA PHE A 3 -2.63 5.02 4.52
C PHE A 3 -3.41 3.74 4.81
N ASN A 4 -4.72 3.78 4.59
CA ASN A 4 -5.61 2.68 4.97
C ASN A 4 -6.55 2.30 3.82
N LEU A 5 -6.71 1.01 3.56
CA LEU A 5 -7.70 0.47 2.59
C LEU A 5 -8.50 -0.70 3.18
N THR A 6 -8.39 -0.95 4.48
CA THR A 6 -8.85 -2.20 5.08
C THR A 6 -9.73 -2.02 6.31
N GLU A 7 -9.78 -0.84 6.92
CA GLU A 7 -10.53 -0.63 8.16
C GLU A 7 -11.41 0.63 8.12
N GLY A 8 -12.66 0.53 8.59
CA GLY A 8 -13.58 1.67 8.63
C GLY A 8 -14.16 2.04 7.26
N LYS A 9 -14.54 3.32 7.11
CA LYS A 9 -15.13 3.88 5.89
C LYS A 9 -14.08 4.62 5.05
N PRO A 10 -14.23 4.66 3.72
CA PRO A 10 -13.39 5.49 2.87
C PRO A 10 -13.64 6.98 3.14
N LEU A 11 -12.65 7.82 2.84
CA LEU A 11 -12.84 9.27 2.81
C LEU A 11 -13.35 9.76 1.45
N SER A 12 -13.09 9.01 0.38
CA SER A 12 -13.68 9.26 -0.93
C SER A 12 -15.18 8.94 -0.97
N ASN A 13 -15.86 9.47 -1.99
CA ASN A 13 -17.25 9.11 -2.25
C ASN A 13 -17.33 7.63 -2.64
N THR A 14 -18.16 6.86 -1.92
CA THR A 14 -18.31 5.41 -2.09
C THR A 14 -18.68 4.98 -3.51
N LYS A 15 -19.28 5.87 -4.32
CA LYS A 15 -19.58 5.62 -5.74
C LYS A 15 -18.33 5.43 -6.61
N PHE A 16 -17.20 6.02 -6.22
CA PHE A 16 -15.95 5.97 -6.96
C PHE A 16 -14.95 4.93 -6.43
N VAL A 17 -15.30 4.20 -5.36
CA VAL A 17 -14.38 3.23 -4.73
C VAL A 17 -15.04 1.89 -4.40
N ARG A 18 -16.05 1.51 -5.18
CA ARG A 18 -16.89 0.31 -4.93
C ARG A 18 -16.09 -0.98 -4.83
N SER A 19 -15.02 -1.14 -5.59
CA SER A 19 -14.16 -2.31 -5.54
C SER A 19 -13.49 -2.49 -4.18
N LEU A 20 -13.30 -1.41 -3.41
CA LEU A 20 -12.64 -1.42 -2.10
C LEU A 20 -13.59 -1.75 -0.95
N LEU A 21 -14.91 -1.78 -1.21
CA LEU A 21 -15.95 -1.81 -0.18
C LEU A 21 -16.73 -3.12 -0.14
N ASN A 22 -17.30 -3.39 1.03
CA ASN A 22 -18.34 -4.37 1.24
C ASN A 22 -19.73 -3.76 0.99
N ASP A 23 -20.78 -4.59 1.11
CA ASP A 23 -22.18 -4.20 0.86
C ASP A 23 -22.70 -3.13 1.83
N HIS A 24 -22.02 -2.91 2.95
CA HIS A 24 -22.34 -1.88 3.94
C HIS A 24 -21.57 -0.57 3.73
N GLY A 25 -20.76 -0.47 2.67
CA GLY A 25 -19.96 0.72 2.35
C GLY A 25 -18.72 0.91 3.22
N TYR A 26 -18.26 -0.13 3.92
CA TYR A 26 -16.99 -0.15 4.65
C TYR A 26 -15.92 -0.85 3.84
N PHE A 27 -14.65 -0.60 4.14
CA PHE A 27 -13.57 -1.36 3.54
C PHE A 27 -13.71 -2.87 3.80
N LEU A 28 -13.19 -3.68 2.87
CA LEU A 28 -13.31 -5.14 2.85
C LEU A 28 -12.60 -5.89 4.00
N GLY A 29 -11.95 -5.19 4.94
CA GLY A 29 -11.13 -5.84 5.95
C GLY A 29 -9.78 -6.32 5.41
N LYS A 30 -8.86 -6.66 6.32
CA LYS A 30 -7.53 -7.19 6.02
C LYS A 30 -7.52 -8.33 5.00
N HIS A 31 -8.40 -9.30 5.24
CA HIS A 31 -8.44 -10.56 4.48
C HIS A 31 -9.30 -10.45 3.23
N GLY A 32 -10.42 -9.72 3.28
CA GLY A 32 -11.28 -9.49 2.11
C GLY A 32 -10.56 -8.68 1.04
N PHE A 33 -9.87 -7.61 1.44
CA PHE A 33 -9.07 -6.79 0.52
C PHE A 33 -7.99 -7.62 -0.18
N ARG A 34 -7.16 -8.36 0.60
CA ARG A 34 -6.10 -9.21 0.04
C ARG A 34 -6.64 -10.30 -0.88
N ARG A 35 -7.76 -10.94 -0.52
CA ARG A 35 -8.40 -11.96 -1.38
C ARG A 35 -8.82 -11.34 -2.71
N LYS A 36 -9.52 -10.21 -2.66
CA LYS A 36 -10.01 -9.53 -3.88
C LYS A 36 -8.85 -9.02 -4.74
N LEU A 37 -7.75 -8.55 -4.13
CA LEU A 37 -6.54 -8.15 -4.82
C LEU A 37 -5.89 -9.32 -5.60
N VAL A 38 -5.78 -10.51 -4.98
CA VAL A 38 -5.23 -11.72 -5.63
C VAL A 38 -6.06 -12.14 -6.85
N PHE A 39 -7.38 -11.94 -6.81
CA PHE A 39 -8.28 -12.25 -7.93
C PHE A 39 -8.54 -11.05 -8.85
N SER A 40 -7.66 -10.02 -8.83
CA SER A 40 -7.76 -8.82 -9.67
C SER A 40 -9.09 -8.06 -9.56
N GLY A 41 -9.82 -8.22 -8.44
CA GLY A 41 -11.09 -7.55 -8.20
C GLY A 41 -10.95 -6.17 -7.55
N ILE A 42 -9.73 -5.69 -7.32
CA ILE A 42 -9.45 -4.33 -6.84
C ILE A 42 -9.06 -3.46 -8.03
N HIS A 43 -9.75 -2.34 -8.22
CA HIS A 43 -9.48 -1.41 -9.30
C HIS A 43 -8.47 -0.35 -8.85
N MET A 44 -7.33 -0.24 -9.56
CA MET A 44 -6.22 0.62 -9.14
C MET A 44 -6.54 2.12 -9.21
N ASN A 45 -7.43 2.54 -10.11
CA ASN A 45 -7.93 3.91 -10.16
C ASN A 45 -8.73 4.27 -8.89
N GLU A 46 -9.45 3.31 -8.31
CA GLU A 46 -10.20 3.52 -7.07
C GLU A 46 -9.25 3.64 -5.87
N VAL A 47 -8.15 2.88 -5.87
CA VAL A 47 -7.06 3.02 -4.89
C VAL A 47 -6.45 4.42 -4.97
N GLU A 48 -6.19 4.93 -6.18
CA GLU A 48 -5.68 6.30 -6.38
C GLU A 48 -6.67 7.34 -5.84
N VAL A 49 -7.97 7.21 -6.15
CA VAL A 49 -9.03 8.11 -5.65
C VAL A 49 -9.07 8.15 -4.12
N GLU A 50 -9.01 7.00 -3.46
CA GLU A 50 -9.01 6.94 -2.00
C GLU A 50 -7.71 7.50 -1.39
N LEU A 51 -6.56 7.19 -2.00
CA LEU A 51 -5.27 7.71 -1.58
C LEU A 51 -5.22 9.24 -1.64
N GLU A 52 -5.66 9.83 -2.75
CA GLU A 52 -5.75 11.28 -2.88
C GLU A 52 -6.72 11.88 -1.87
N SER A 53 -7.85 11.22 -1.61
CA SER A 53 -8.83 11.66 -0.61
C SER A 53 -8.22 11.68 0.80
N GLN A 54 -7.43 10.66 1.17
CA GLN A 54 -6.72 10.63 2.46
C GLN A 54 -5.61 11.67 2.57
N ILE A 55 -4.88 11.94 1.48
CA ILE A 55 -3.85 13.00 1.47
C ILE A 55 -4.50 14.38 1.56
N ASN A 56 -5.59 14.62 0.83
CA ASN A 56 -6.33 15.87 0.89
C ASN A 56 -6.89 16.09 2.30
N ALA A 57 -7.55 15.09 2.90
CA ALA A 57 -8.04 15.20 4.26
C ALA A 57 -6.92 15.46 5.29
N PHE A 58 -5.75 14.83 5.12
CA PHE A 58 -4.57 15.17 5.93
C PHE A 58 -4.18 16.64 5.76
N ARG A 59 -4.10 17.12 4.53
CA ARG A 59 -3.74 18.52 4.25
C ARG A 59 -4.77 19.49 4.82
N ASP A 60 -6.05 19.18 4.74
CA ASP A 60 -7.11 20.04 5.25
C ASP A 60 -7.04 20.18 6.78
N VAL A 61 -6.65 19.11 7.48
CA VAL A 61 -6.50 19.12 8.95
C VAL A 61 -5.19 19.79 9.39
N PHE A 62 -4.08 19.54 8.70
CA PHE A 62 -2.74 19.95 9.15
C PHE A 62 -2.15 21.15 8.39
N GLY A 63 -2.82 21.63 7.34
CA GLY A 63 -2.36 22.73 6.48
C GLY A 63 -1.15 22.41 5.60
N THR A 64 -0.65 21.16 5.62
CA THR A 64 0.57 20.73 4.92
C THR A 64 0.42 19.31 4.38
N ILE A 65 1.25 18.93 3.40
CA ILE A 65 1.31 17.53 2.93
C ILE A 65 1.98 16.62 3.97
N PRO A 66 1.69 15.32 3.99
CA PRO A 66 2.37 14.38 4.88
C PRO A 66 3.90 14.37 4.64
N SER A 67 4.69 14.51 5.70
CA SER A 67 6.16 14.37 5.60
C SER A 67 6.60 12.92 5.46
N HIS A 68 5.90 11.98 6.10
CA HIS A 68 6.17 10.54 6.09
C HIS A 68 4.93 9.76 5.67
N PHE A 69 5.15 8.63 5.00
CA PHE A 69 4.10 7.75 4.50
C PHE A 69 4.33 6.31 4.94
N ASP A 70 3.28 5.65 5.41
CA ASP A 70 3.24 4.21 5.64
C ASP A 70 1.82 3.71 5.41
N GLY A 71 1.59 2.40 5.55
CA GLY A 71 0.29 1.78 5.29
C GLY A 71 -0.17 0.90 6.44
N HIS A 72 -1.43 1.04 6.82
CA HIS A 72 -2.12 0.15 7.74
C HIS A 72 -2.05 -1.28 7.22
N GLN A 73 -1.64 -2.21 8.10
CA GLN A 73 -1.41 -3.63 7.75
C GLN A 73 -0.46 -3.84 6.55
N HIS A 74 0.45 -2.90 6.31
CA HIS A 74 1.39 -2.87 5.19
C HIS A 74 0.72 -2.89 3.82
N VAL A 75 -0.47 -2.30 3.71
CA VAL A 75 -1.21 -2.29 2.44
C VAL A 75 -0.44 -1.56 1.33
N HIS A 76 0.41 -0.60 1.68
CA HIS A 76 1.17 0.24 0.75
C HIS A 76 2.28 -0.49 -0.01
N VAL A 77 2.67 -1.70 0.41
CA VAL A 77 3.67 -2.53 -0.29
C VAL A 77 3.04 -3.71 -1.03
N LEU A 78 1.70 -3.79 -1.07
CA LEU A 78 1.04 -4.86 -1.80
C LEU A 78 1.18 -4.66 -3.31
N PRO A 79 1.23 -5.75 -4.09
CA PRO A 79 1.33 -5.69 -5.54
C PRO A 79 0.30 -4.78 -6.21
N GLY A 80 0.77 -3.85 -7.03
CA GLY A 80 -0.05 -2.88 -7.76
C GLY A 80 -0.41 -1.65 -6.92
N ILE A 81 -0.63 -1.82 -5.62
CA ILE A 81 -0.85 -0.71 -4.68
C ILE A 81 0.40 0.13 -4.53
N ASP A 82 1.56 -0.52 -4.46
CA ASP A 82 2.89 0.09 -4.41
C ASP A 82 3.14 1.05 -5.58
N LEU A 83 2.74 0.66 -6.80
CA LEU A 83 2.89 1.50 -7.99
C LEU A 83 1.98 2.73 -7.96
N VAL A 84 0.73 2.57 -7.49
CA VAL A 84 -0.19 3.69 -7.30
C VAL A 84 0.34 4.65 -6.24
N VAL A 85 0.76 4.12 -5.10
CA VAL A 85 1.36 4.89 -4.01
C VAL A 85 2.58 5.65 -4.51
N ALA A 86 3.56 4.97 -5.11
CA ALA A 86 4.79 5.59 -5.61
C ALA A 86 4.50 6.74 -6.59
N ARG A 87 3.56 6.54 -7.52
CA ARG A 87 3.15 7.56 -8.49
C ARG A 87 2.57 8.80 -7.81
N VAL A 88 1.58 8.60 -6.93
CA VAL A 88 0.85 9.70 -6.27
C VAL A 88 1.75 10.47 -5.32
N ILE A 89 2.50 9.78 -4.46
CA ILE A 89 3.35 10.43 -3.45
C ILE A 89 4.52 11.18 -4.12
N SER A 90 5.06 10.67 -5.23
CA SER A 90 6.09 11.36 -6.01
C SER A 90 5.55 12.62 -6.66
N ARG A 91 4.36 12.56 -7.27
CA ARG A 91 3.67 13.72 -7.86
C ARG A 91 3.43 14.83 -6.84
N LEU A 92 3.11 14.45 -5.60
CA LEU A 92 2.81 15.38 -4.51
C LEU A 92 4.04 15.81 -3.70
N GLY A 93 5.23 15.30 -4.01
CA GLY A 93 6.48 15.68 -3.35
C GLY A 93 6.68 15.11 -1.95
N ILE A 94 6.01 14.02 -1.59
CA ILE A 94 6.21 13.30 -0.32
C ILE A 94 7.47 12.43 -0.47
N LYS A 95 8.47 12.69 0.38
CA LYS A 95 9.83 12.13 0.19
C LYS A 95 10.10 10.83 0.95
N TRP A 96 9.34 10.53 2.00
CA TRP A 96 9.66 9.45 2.92
C TRP A 96 8.54 8.42 2.97
N ILE A 97 8.86 7.16 2.66
CA ILE A 97 7.97 6.01 2.77
C ILE A 97 8.61 4.89 3.59
N ARG A 98 7.86 4.28 4.50
CA ARG A 98 8.34 3.17 5.32
C ARG A 98 8.53 1.90 4.48
N VAL A 99 9.74 1.35 4.48
CA VAL A 99 10.03 0.01 3.96
C VAL A 99 9.89 -1.01 5.10
N PRO A 100 8.97 -1.99 5.04
CA PRO A 100 8.76 -2.99 6.08
C PRO A 100 9.84 -4.09 6.00
N ILE A 101 11.07 -3.76 6.41
CA ILE A 101 12.14 -4.76 6.55
C ILE A 101 12.01 -5.39 7.94
N GLU A 102 11.73 -6.69 7.99
CA GLU A 102 11.67 -7.47 9.24
C GLU A 102 12.77 -8.54 9.24
N TYR A 103 13.60 -8.56 10.28
CA TYR A 103 14.62 -9.59 10.48
C TYR A 103 13.97 -10.82 11.09
N ILE A 104 14.08 -11.98 10.43
CA ILE A 104 13.58 -13.25 10.95
C ILE A 104 14.77 -13.99 11.58
N PRO A 105 14.86 -14.07 12.92
CA PRO A 105 15.92 -14.86 13.55
C PRO A 105 15.73 -16.35 13.26
N GLU A 106 16.83 -17.04 12.97
CA GLU A 106 16.92 -18.45 12.54
C GLU A 106 16.25 -19.46 13.48
N THR A 107 15.97 -19.08 14.73
CA THR A 107 15.42 -19.96 15.77
C THR A 107 13.88 -20.00 15.84
N SER A 108 13.17 -19.41 14.86
CA SER A 108 11.70 -19.37 14.88
C SER A 108 11.08 -20.63 14.28
N CYS A 109 11.43 -21.80 14.82
CA CYS A 109 10.83 -23.09 14.49
C CYS A 109 9.41 -23.17 15.10
N CYS A 110 8.44 -22.45 14.52
CA CYS A 110 6.99 -22.57 14.74
C CYS A 110 6.23 -21.58 13.82
N ILE A 111 6.65 -21.42 12.56
CA ILE A 111 5.88 -20.60 11.62
C ILE A 111 4.90 -21.51 10.89
N THR A 112 3.65 -21.53 11.36
CA THR A 112 2.53 -22.11 10.61
C THR A 112 2.50 -21.55 9.19
N GLU A 113 2.29 -22.42 8.20
CA GLU A 113 2.41 -22.18 6.75
C GLU A 113 1.74 -20.88 6.22
N CYS A 114 0.80 -20.32 6.99
CA CYS A 114 0.07 -19.10 6.67
C CYS A 114 0.94 -17.82 6.69
N LYS A 115 2.02 -17.76 7.49
CA LYS A 115 2.94 -16.60 7.54
C LYS A 115 4.08 -16.69 6.51
N LEU A 116 4.52 -17.89 6.12
CA LEU A 116 5.54 -18.06 5.08
C LEU A 116 5.11 -17.45 3.75
N LYS A 117 3.83 -17.56 3.38
CA LYS A 117 3.30 -16.93 2.15
C LYS A 117 3.37 -15.40 2.18
N CYS A 118 3.18 -14.77 3.34
CA CYS A 118 3.33 -13.31 3.48
C CYS A 118 4.80 -12.90 3.41
N ILE A 119 5.70 -13.68 4.01
CA ILE A 119 7.14 -13.42 4.05
C ILE A 119 7.78 -13.59 2.67
N VAL A 120 7.40 -14.64 1.92
CA VAL A 120 7.91 -14.88 0.56
C VAL A 120 7.47 -13.76 -0.40
N VAL A 121 6.24 -13.25 -0.27
CA VAL A 121 5.78 -12.10 -1.06
C VAL A 121 6.58 -10.85 -0.72
N ILE A 122 6.87 -10.58 0.56
CA ILE A 122 7.68 -9.42 0.98
C ILE A 122 9.13 -9.55 0.51
N LEU A 123 9.75 -10.73 0.62
CA LEU A 123 11.13 -10.98 0.17
C LEU A 123 11.28 -10.87 -1.36
N ILE A 124 10.34 -11.45 -2.12
CA ILE A 124 10.32 -11.29 -3.59
C ILE A 124 10.16 -9.80 -3.96
N TYR A 125 9.32 -9.07 -3.22
CA TYR A 125 9.12 -7.63 -3.44
C TYR A 125 10.34 -6.78 -3.09
N VAL A 126 11.06 -7.09 -2.02
CA VAL A 126 12.30 -6.37 -1.67
C VAL A 126 13.38 -6.64 -2.72
N VAL A 127 13.52 -7.88 -3.19
CA VAL A 127 14.46 -8.20 -4.27
C VAL A 127 14.07 -7.49 -5.56
N TYR A 128 12.79 -7.50 -5.94
CA TYR A 128 12.30 -6.78 -7.11
C TYR A 128 12.46 -5.26 -7.00
N TYR A 129 12.16 -4.68 -5.83
CA TYR A 129 12.31 -3.25 -5.56
C TYR A 129 13.78 -2.81 -5.57
N VAL A 130 14.69 -3.58 -4.98
CA VAL A 130 16.14 -3.31 -5.06
C VAL A 130 16.62 -3.37 -6.50
N ILE A 131 16.18 -4.36 -7.28
CA ILE A 131 16.51 -4.46 -8.71
C ILE A 131 15.96 -3.24 -9.47
N CYS A 132 14.70 -2.86 -9.28
CA CYS A 132 14.10 -1.71 -9.97
C CYS A 132 14.72 -0.37 -9.57
N VAL A 133 15.01 -0.14 -8.29
CA VAL A 133 15.65 1.10 -7.82
C VAL A 133 17.08 1.21 -8.35
N ILE A 134 17.85 0.11 -8.35
CA ILE A 134 19.18 0.08 -8.97
C ILE A 134 19.07 0.38 -10.47
N PHE A 135 18.09 -0.21 -11.17
CA PHE A 135 17.89 0.02 -12.60
C PHE A 135 17.46 1.46 -12.92
N SER A 136 16.58 2.06 -12.12
CA SER A 136 16.17 3.45 -12.27
C SER A 136 17.31 4.44 -11.98
N ILE A 137 18.20 4.14 -11.02
CA ILE A 137 19.41 4.94 -10.77
C ILE A 137 20.39 4.83 -11.95
N ILE A 138 20.56 3.64 -12.54
CA ILE A 138 21.42 3.45 -13.71
C ILE A 138 20.89 4.19 -14.95
N CYS A 139 19.58 4.16 -15.19
CA CYS A 139 18.94 4.87 -16.32
C CYS A 139 18.90 6.41 -16.16
N LEU A 140 19.22 6.95 -14.99
CA LEU A 140 19.34 8.41 -14.76
C LEU A 140 20.77 8.93 -14.97
N VAL A 141 21.74 8.05 -15.25
CA VAL A 141 23.18 8.36 -15.41
C VAL A 141 23.70 8.04 -16.82
N VAL A 142 22.80 7.72 -17.77
CA VAL A 142 23.06 7.59 -19.22
C VAL A 142 22.16 8.56 -19.96
#